data_AF-A0A133XI90-F1
#
_entry.id   AF-A0A133XI90-F1
#
_cell.length_a   1.000
_cell.length_b   1.000
_cell.length_c   1.000
_cell.angle_alpha   90.00
_cell.angle_beta   90.00
_cell.angle_gamma   90.00
#
_symmetry.space_group_name_H-M   'P 1'
#
loop_
_entity.id
_entity.type
_entity.pdbx_description
1 polymer ?
#
loop_
_entity_poly.entity_id
_entity_poly.type
_entity_poly.pdbx_seq_one_letter_code
_entity_poly.pdbx_strand_id
1 'polypeptide(L)'
;MNINPANWPINEDIESEFRFWARGLQNSVGLGAICALAFGLLIAALPKGIEYPGGEFARNFWPYLVEVAFWLGMFAGLLWGGSQRLGMALAATLPWQEPHSDRESTGRFFGQWAVFAALLGFFLWLAHQLALGTGMAEVAAVFAAFTPIKTVCWIAAGLYAAVAIAHRRQSRPVAPLGERSVKR
;
A
#
# COMPACT_ATOMS: atom_id res chain seq x y z
N MET A 1 -29.47 -34.11 -11.52
CA MET A 1 -28.76 -32.84 -11.78
C MET A 1 -27.30 -33.19 -11.97
N ASN A 2 -26.81 -33.19 -13.21
CA ASN A 2 -25.46 -33.64 -13.52
C ASN A 2 -24.52 -32.45 -13.33
N ILE A 3 -23.87 -32.35 -12.17
CA ILE A 3 -22.93 -31.27 -11.85
C ILE A 3 -21.62 -31.64 -12.53
N ASN A 4 -21.43 -31.19 -13.78
CA ASN A 4 -20.17 -31.36 -14.48
C ASN A 4 -19.14 -30.40 -13.85
N PRO A 5 -18.07 -30.88 -13.19
CA PRO A 5 -17.06 -30.03 -12.55
C PRO A 5 -16.29 -29.17 -13.56
N ALA A 6 -16.37 -29.46 -14.87
CA ALA A 6 -15.80 -28.63 -15.93
C ALA A 6 -16.60 -27.33 -16.21
N ASN A 7 -17.83 -27.22 -15.70
CA ASN A 7 -18.68 -26.03 -15.83
C ASN A 7 -18.75 -25.20 -14.54
N TRP A 8 -17.88 -25.46 -13.57
CA TRP A 8 -17.68 -24.49 -12.50
C TRP A 8 -17.04 -23.23 -13.10
N PRO A 9 -17.53 -22.01 -12.77
CA PRO A 9 -16.85 -20.78 -13.13
C PRO A 9 -15.58 -20.65 -12.26
N ILE A 10 -14.59 -21.49 -12.55
CA ILE A 10 -13.23 -21.40 -12.05
C ILE A 10 -12.44 -20.90 -13.26
N ASN A 11 -12.07 -19.62 -13.29
CA ASN A 11 -10.65 -19.22 -13.18
C ASN A 11 -10.38 -17.74 -13.50
N GLU A 12 -11.31 -16.96 -14.06
CA GLU A 12 -10.98 -15.58 -14.46
C GLU A 12 -10.63 -14.69 -13.26
N ASP A 13 -11.37 -14.80 -12.16
CA ASP A 13 -11.09 -14.03 -10.94
C ASP A 13 -9.78 -14.47 -10.27
N ILE A 14 -9.50 -15.77 -10.22
CA ILE A 14 -8.25 -16.31 -9.64
C ILE A 14 -7.05 -15.90 -10.49
N GLU A 15 -7.17 -15.98 -11.81
CA GLU A 15 -6.13 -15.59 -12.74
C GLU A 15 -5.88 -14.08 -12.70
N SER A 16 -6.94 -13.27 -12.61
CA SER A 16 -6.82 -11.81 -12.46
C SER A 16 -6.17 -11.43 -11.13
N GLU A 17 -6.48 -12.14 -10.05
CA GLU A 17 -5.84 -11.98 -8.74
C GLU A 17 -4.35 -12.36 -8.79
N PHE A 18 -4.02 -13.47 -9.43
CA PHE A 18 -2.62 -13.86 -9.61
C PHE A 18 -1.85 -12.82 -10.42
N ARG A 19 -2.40 -12.38 -11.56
CA ARG A 19 -1.77 -11.35 -12.41
C ARG A 19 -1.62 -10.02 -11.67
N PHE A 20 -2.61 -9.65 -10.84
CA PHE A 20 -2.52 -8.46 -9.98
C PHE A 20 -1.32 -8.55 -9.04
N TRP A 21 -1.19 -9.66 -8.30
CA TRP A 21 -0.09 -9.84 -7.36
C TRP A 21 1.27 -10.00 -8.05
N ALA A 22 1.33 -10.71 -9.18
CA ALA A 22 2.56 -10.85 -9.96
C ALA A 22 3.05 -9.49 -10.47
N ARG A 23 2.15 -8.66 -11.00
CA ARG A 23 2.48 -7.29 -11.41
C ARG A 23 2.86 -6.42 -10.22
N GLY A 24 2.17 -6.57 -9.09
CA GLY A 24 2.51 -5.90 -7.83
C GLY A 24 3.91 -6.23 -7.35
N LEU A 25 4.31 -7.50 -7.41
CA LEU A 25 5.66 -7.95 -7.04
C LEU A 25 6.71 -7.40 -8.02
N GLN A 26 6.46 -7.48 -9.32
CA GLN A 26 7.35 -6.92 -10.34
C GLN A 26 7.55 -5.42 -10.16
N ASN A 27 6.47 -4.67 -9.93
CA ASN A 27 6.53 -3.23 -9.65
C ASN A 27 7.31 -2.93 -8.36
N SER A 28 7.14 -3.77 -7.32
CA SER A 28 7.88 -3.64 -6.06
C SER A 28 9.38 -3.84 -6.27
N VAL A 29 9.77 -4.89 -7.00
CA VAL A 29 11.17 -5.15 -7.35
C VAL A 29 11.74 -4.00 -8.18
N GLY A 30 10.97 -3.52 -9.17
CA GLY A 30 11.34 -2.36 -9.99
C GLY A 30 11.55 -1.10 -9.16
N LEU A 31 10.66 -0.82 -8.20
CA LEU A 31 10.79 0.32 -7.30
C LEU A 31 12.03 0.18 -6.39
N GLY A 32 12.28 -1.02 -5.86
CA GLY A 32 13.51 -1.32 -5.13
C GLY A 32 14.76 -1.03 -5.96
N ALA A 33 14.80 -1.50 -7.21
CA ALA A 33 15.92 -1.25 -8.12
C ALA A 33 16.11 0.24 -8.42
N ILE A 34 15.02 0.99 -8.65
CA ILE A 34 15.07 2.45 -8.86
C ILE A 34 15.65 3.15 -7.61
N CYS A 35 15.18 2.80 -6.41
CA CYS A 35 15.69 3.36 -5.17
C CYS A 35 17.18 3.06 -4.97
N ALA A 36 17.60 1.82 -5.23
CA ALA A 36 19.00 1.39 -5.15
C ALA A 36 19.90 2.20 -6.10
N LEU A 37 19.49 2.35 -7.36
CA LEU A 37 20.22 3.14 -8.36
C LEU A 37 20.28 4.61 -7.98
N ALA A 38 19.16 5.20 -7.53
CA ALA A 38 19.11 6.60 -7.11
C ALA A 38 20.04 6.85 -5.92
N PHE A 39 20.03 5.98 -4.91
CA PHE A 39 20.95 6.09 -3.77
C PHE A 39 22.40 5.88 -4.18
N GLY A 40 22.68 4.91 -5.05
CA GLY A 40 24.03 4.70 -5.58
C GLY A 40 24.58 5.93 -6.32
N LEU A 41 23.74 6.56 -7.16
CA LEU A 41 24.07 7.81 -7.85
C LEU A 41 24.30 8.97 -6.88
N LEU A 42 23.43 9.12 -5.85
CA LEU A 42 23.59 10.13 -4.81
C LEU A 42 24.92 9.96 -4.07
N ILE A 43 25.25 8.74 -3.64
CA ILE A 43 26.50 8.44 -2.94
C ILE A 43 27.71 8.72 -3.84
N ALA A 44 27.64 8.36 -5.12
CA ALA A 44 28.69 8.64 -6.09
C ALA A 44 28.92 10.15 -6.30
N ALA A 45 27.85 10.95 -6.23
CA ALA A 45 27.88 12.40 -6.38
C ALA A 45 28.32 13.15 -5.11
N LEU A 46 28.31 12.51 -3.92
CA LEU A 46 28.70 13.17 -2.68
C LEU A 46 30.18 13.55 -2.66
N PRO A 47 30.54 14.76 -2.15
CA PRO A 47 31.93 15.15 -1.96
C PRO A 47 32.63 14.23 -0.94
N LYS A 48 33.96 14.10 -1.05
CA LYS A 48 34.81 13.23 -0.20
C LYS A 48 35.93 14.00 0.46
N GLY A 49 36.41 13.49 1.59
CA GLY A 49 37.54 14.02 2.35
C GLY A 49 37.17 14.32 3.80
N ILE A 50 38.19 14.67 4.60
CA ILE A 50 38.09 14.94 6.04
C ILE A 50 37.07 16.06 6.36
N GLU A 51 36.87 16.98 5.43
CA GLU A 51 35.88 18.06 5.52
C GLU A 51 34.41 17.59 5.32
N TYR A 52 34.21 16.38 4.79
CA TYR A 52 32.90 15.81 4.46
C TYR A 52 32.73 14.40 5.09
N PRO A 53 32.69 14.30 6.43
CA PRO A 53 32.65 13.01 7.14
C PRO A 53 31.42 12.16 6.77
N GLY A 54 30.29 12.79 6.45
CA GLY A 54 29.10 12.07 5.95
C GLY A 54 29.30 11.45 4.56
N GLY A 55 30.07 12.10 3.69
CA GLY A 55 30.40 11.58 2.35
C GLY A 55 31.39 10.42 2.40
N GLU A 56 32.38 10.49 3.29
CA GLU A 56 33.29 9.37 3.55
C GLU A 56 32.56 8.17 4.14
N PHE A 57 31.69 8.37 5.13
CA PHE A 57 30.84 7.32 5.68
C PHE A 57 29.98 6.66 4.58
N ALA A 58 29.27 7.46 3.79
CA ALA A 58 28.38 6.95 2.76
C ALA A 58 29.13 6.11 1.70
N ARG A 59 30.37 6.49 1.36
CA ARG A 59 31.22 5.71 0.44
C ARG A 59 31.79 4.46 1.09
N ASN A 60 32.14 4.49 2.38
CA ASN A 60 32.68 3.30 3.06
C ASN A 60 31.62 2.22 3.26
N PHE A 61 30.36 2.61 3.43
CA PHE A 61 29.22 1.70 3.65
C PHE A 61 28.27 1.61 2.44
N TRP A 62 28.73 2.05 1.26
CA TRP A 62 27.88 2.18 0.07
C TRP A 62 27.10 0.91 -0.32
N PRO A 63 27.65 -0.32 -0.24
CA PRO A 63 26.91 -1.50 -0.65
C PRO A 63 25.71 -1.74 0.28
N TYR A 64 25.91 -1.57 1.58
CA TYR A 64 24.85 -1.72 2.58
C TYR A 64 23.79 -0.64 2.48
N LEU A 65 24.18 0.61 2.21
CA LEU A 65 23.22 1.71 2.04
C LEU A 65 22.35 1.51 0.80
N VAL A 66 22.95 1.04 -0.30
CA VAL A 66 22.22 0.71 -1.54
C VAL A 66 21.30 -0.50 -1.33
N GLU A 67 21.75 -1.51 -0.60
CA GLU A 67 20.94 -2.68 -0.25
C GLU A 67 19.74 -2.29 0.63
N VAL A 68 19.95 -1.46 1.66
CA VAL A 68 18.86 -0.92 2.49
C VAL A 68 17.87 -0.13 1.62
N ALA A 69 18.36 0.71 0.70
CA ALA A 69 17.50 1.46 -0.21
C ALA A 69 16.67 0.53 -1.13
N PHE A 70 17.26 -0.57 -1.62
CA PHE A 70 16.55 -1.60 -2.38
C PHE A 70 15.40 -2.20 -1.58
N TRP A 71 15.69 -2.69 -0.37
CA TRP A 71 14.69 -3.34 0.48
C TRP A 71 13.58 -2.38 0.91
N LEU A 72 13.92 -1.13 1.24
CA LEU A 72 12.93 -0.10 1.55
C LEU A 72 12.04 0.22 0.34
N GLY A 73 12.61 0.33 -0.86
CA GLY A 73 11.84 0.56 -2.09
C GLY A 73 10.91 -0.61 -2.42
N MET A 74 11.40 -1.85 -2.30
CA MET A 74 10.59 -3.05 -2.48
C MET A 74 9.46 -3.13 -1.45
N PHE A 75 9.76 -2.84 -0.19
CA PHE A 75 8.75 -2.80 0.87
C PHE A 75 7.67 -1.74 0.62
N ALA A 76 8.06 -0.53 0.21
CA ALA A 76 7.11 0.52 -0.16
C ALA A 76 6.21 0.10 -1.33
N GLY A 77 6.76 -0.59 -2.33
CA GLY A 77 6.00 -1.15 -3.44
C GLY A 77 4.99 -2.21 -2.99
N LEU A 78 5.38 -3.10 -2.08
CA LEU A 78 4.50 -4.14 -1.53
C LEU A 78 3.38 -3.53 -0.68
N LEU A 79 3.70 -2.52 0.13
CA LEU A 79 2.71 -1.76 0.89
C LEU A 79 1.67 -1.11 -0.02
N TRP A 80 2.13 -0.53 -1.13
CA TRP A 80 1.24 0.08 -2.10
C TRP A 80 0.37 -0.95 -2.84
N GLY A 81 0.93 -2.09 -3.26
CA GLY A 81 0.15 -3.17 -3.86
C GLY A 81 -0.89 -3.75 -2.89
N GLY A 82 -0.51 -3.96 -1.64
CA GLY A 82 -1.43 -4.40 -0.58
C GLY A 82 -2.53 -3.38 -0.30
N SER A 83 -2.20 -2.09 -0.26
CA SER A 83 -3.17 -1.02 -0.03
C SER A 83 -4.15 -0.86 -1.19
N GLN A 84 -3.73 -1.07 -2.43
CA GLN A 84 -4.63 -1.13 -3.58
C GLN A 84 -5.67 -2.21 -3.37
N ARG A 85 -5.27 -3.45 -3.10
CA ARG A 85 -6.25 -4.54 -2.96
C ARG A 85 -7.21 -4.33 -1.79
N LEU A 86 -6.67 -4.03 -0.60
CA LEU A 86 -7.46 -3.85 0.61
C LEU A 86 -8.31 -2.57 0.56
N GLY A 87 -7.81 -1.50 -0.05
CA GLY A 87 -8.54 -0.25 -0.22
C GLY A 87 -9.71 -0.36 -1.19
N MET A 88 -9.53 -1.12 -2.27
CA MET A 88 -10.62 -1.44 -3.20
C MET A 88 -11.67 -2.31 -2.51
N ALA A 89 -11.26 -3.27 -1.67
CA ALA A 89 -12.16 -4.05 -0.83
C ALA A 89 -12.92 -3.18 0.19
N LEU A 90 -12.26 -2.18 0.78
CA LEU A 90 -12.91 -1.19 1.67
C LEU A 90 -13.99 -0.39 0.92
N ALA A 91 -13.73 -0.03 -0.34
CA ALA A 91 -14.69 0.59 -1.25
C ALA A 91 -15.77 -0.40 -1.77
N ALA A 92 -15.71 -1.69 -1.39
CA ALA A 92 -16.58 -2.77 -1.87
C ALA A 92 -16.47 -3.05 -3.37
N THR A 93 -15.26 -3.00 -3.90
CA THR A 93 -14.94 -3.14 -5.33
C THR A 93 -13.73 -4.04 -5.53
N LEU A 94 -13.54 -4.57 -6.75
CA LEU A 94 -12.38 -5.39 -7.10
C LEU A 94 -11.31 -4.55 -7.83
N PRO A 95 -10.01 -4.78 -7.56
CA PRO A 95 -8.94 -3.97 -8.15
C PRO A 95 -8.78 -4.13 -9.67
N TRP A 96 -9.25 -5.23 -10.27
CA TRP A 96 -9.21 -5.48 -11.71
C TRP A 96 -10.48 -5.07 -12.46
N GLN A 97 -11.53 -4.63 -11.76
CA GLN A 97 -12.73 -4.12 -12.40
C GLN A 97 -12.59 -2.62 -12.64
N GLU A 98 -13.06 -2.12 -13.78
CA GLU A 98 -13.15 -0.68 -14.00
C GLU A 98 -14.20 -0.05 -13.07
N PRO A 99 -14.01 1.21 -12.63
CA PRO A 99 -15.02 1.90 -11.85
C PRO A 99 -16.22 2.23 -12.76
N HIS A 100 -17.44 1.95 -12.30
CA HIS A 100 -18.66 2.20 -13.06
C HIS A 100 -19.12 3.66 -12.96
N SER A 101 -18.50 4.46 -12.09
CA SER A 101 -18.82 5.87 -11.87
C SER A 101 -17.68 6.66 -11.23
N ASP A 102 -17.69 7.99 -11.38
CA ASP A 102 -16.76 8.92 -10.71
C ASP A 102 -16.83 8.84 -9.18
N ARG A 103 -18.00 8.48 -8.67
CA ARG A 103 -18.21 8.26 -7.23
C ARG A 103 -17.45 7.03 -6.76
N GLU A 104 -17.52 5.95 -7.54
CA GLU A 104 -16.83 4.70 -7.24
C GLU A 104 -15.31 4.89 -7.33
N SER A 105 -14.83 5.59 -8.36
CA SER A 105 -13.39 5.92 -8.51
C SER A 105 -12.87 6.74 -7.32
N THR A 106 -13.66 7.70 -6.83
CA THR A 106 -13.33 8.50 -5.63
C THR A 106 -13.27 7.62 -4.38
N GLY A 107 -14.28 6.77 -4.16
CA GLY A 107 -14.31 5.86 -3.00
C GLY A 107 -13.12 4.88 -3.00
N ARG A 108 -12.77 4.36 -4.18
CA ARG A 108 -11.59 3.51 -4.43
C ARG A 108 -10.29 4.22 -4.10
N PHE A 109 -10.11 5.44 -4.61
CA PHE A 109 -8.92 6.26 -4.37
C PHE A 109 -8.71 6.52 -2.86
N PHE A 110 -9.73 7.01 -2.17
CA PHE A 110 -9.64 7.25 -0.73
C PHE A 110 -9.49 5.96 0.07
N GLY A 111 -10.14 4.87 -0.35
CA GLY A 111 -9.97 3.56 0.29
C GLY A 111 -8.53 3.05 0.22
N GLN A 112 -7.89 3.18 -0.94
CA GLN A 112 -6.48 2.84 -1.14
C GLN A 112 -5.56 3.66 -0.24
N TRP A 113 -5.73 4.99 -0.22
CA TRP A 113 -4.93 5.86 0.63
C TRP A 113 -5.16 5.63 2.12
N ALA A 114 -6.40 5.29 2.51
CA ALA A 114 -6.73 4.94 3.89
C ALA A 114 -5.93 3.71 4.34
N VAL A 115 -5.94 2.65 3.54
CA VAL A 115 -5.20 1.43 3.87
C VAL A 115 -3.70 1.65 3.79
N PHE A 116 -3.21 2.42 2.81
CA PHE A 116 -1.80 2.74 2.71
C PHE A 116 -1.28 3.46 3.96
N ALA A 117 -1.99 4.51 4.39
CA ALA A 117 -1.65 5.24 5.60
C ALA A 117 -1.73 4.34 6.85
N ALA A 118 -2.76 3.49 6.96
CA ALA A 118 -2.90 2.56 8.08
C ALA A 118 -1.75 1.54 8.13
N LEU A 119 -1.39 0.93 7.00
CA LEU A 119 -0.29 -0.02 6.93
C LEU A 119 1.04 0.66 7.25
N LEU A 120 1.31 1.84 6.67
CA LEU A 120 2.53 2.60 6.97
C LEU A 120 2.64 2.92 8.47
N GLY A 121 1.56 3.42 9.07
CA GLY A 121 1.50 3.68 10.52
C GLY A 121 1.69 2.43 11.36
N PHE A 122 1.08 1.31 10.95
CA PHE A 122 1.24 0.01 11.60
C PHE A 122 2.68 -0.50 11.57
N PHE A 123 3.34 -0.46 10.42
CA PHE A 123 4.72 -0.94 10.30
C PHE A 123 5.73 -0.06 11.02
N LEU A 124 5.54 1.27 11.04
CA LEU A 124 6.36 2.17 11.87
C LEU A 124 6.18 1.86 13.37
N TRP A 125 4.95 1.61 13.80
CA TRP A 125 4.68 1.19 15.18
C TRP A 125 5.30 -0.17 15.49
N LEU A 126 5.15 -1.15 14.60
CA LEU A 126 5.69 -2.50 14.77
C LEU A 126 7.22 -2.50 14.83
N ALA A 127 7.89 -1.72 13.96
CA ALA A 127 9.34 -1.57 13.96
C ALA A 127 9.84 -1.01 15.30
N HIS A 128 9.14 -0.01 15.85
CA HIS A 128 9.44 0.52 17.18
C HIS A 128 9.26 -0.53 18.28
N GLN A 129 8.17 -1.32 18.26
CA GLN A 129 7.93 -2.38 19.24
C GLN A 129 8.97 -3.50 19.16
N LEU A 130 9.37 -3.89 17.95
CA LEU A 130 10.42 -4.89 17.75
C LEU A 130 11.75 -4.39 18.30
N ALA A 131 12.12 -3.13 18.04
CA ALA A 131 13.36 -2.55 18.57
C ALA A 131 13.39 -2.50 20.10
N LEU A 132 12.24 -2.21 20.74
CA LEU A 132 12.10 -2.30 22.20
C LEU A 132 12.21 -3.75 22.68
N GLY A 133 11.55 -4.69 22.02
CA GLY A 133 11.54 -6.11 22.38
C GLY A 133 12.89 -6.81 22.24
N THR A 134 13.74 -6.38 21.30
CA THR A 134 15.10 -6.90 21.11
C THR A 134 16.16 -6.20 21.96
N GLY A 135 15.78 -5.21 22.77
CA GLY A 135 16.70 -4.48 23.65
C GLY A 135 17.59 -3.45 22.92
N MET A 136 17.25 -3.08 21.69
CA MET A 136 18.02 -2.12 20.88
C MET A 136 17.55 -0.67 21.13
N ALA A 137 17.90 -0.13 22.30
CA ALA A 137 17.42 1.19 22.76
C ALA A 137 17.71 2.34 21.77
N GLU A 138 18.89 2.36 21.15
CA GLU A 138 19.26 3.37 20.15
C GLU A 138 18.36 3.34 18.91
N VAL A 139 18.07 2.13 18.41
CA VAL A 139 17.18 1.93 17.25
C VAL A 139 15.74 2.29 17.63
N ALA A 140 15.31 1.97 18.84
CA ALA A 140 14.00 2.35 19.34
C ALA A 140 13.84 3.88 19.44
N ALA A 141 14.89 4.60 19.87
CA ALA A 141 14.90 6.06 19.91
C ALA A 141 14.80 6.69 18.52
N VAL A 142 15.52 6.14 17.53
CA VAL A 142 15.39 6.55 16.12
C VAL A 142 13.94 6.35 15.64
N PHE A 143 13.32 5.20 15.91
CA PHE A 143 11.92 4.99 15.53
C PHE A 143 10.93 5.86 16.31
N ALA A 144 11.25 6.21 17.56
CA ALA A 144 10.42 7.13 18.35
C ALA A 144 10.34 8.53 17.71
N ALA A 145 11.39 8.98 17.02
CA ALA A 145 11.37 10.24 16.26
C ALA A 145 10.32 10.25 15.13
N PHE A 146 9.90 9.09 14.62
CA PHE A 146 8.84 8.96 13.63
C PHE A 146 7.42 8.96 14.25
N THR A 147 7.28 9.15 15.55
CA THR A 147 5.97 9.22 16.23
C THR A 147 5.01 10.23 15.61
N PRO A 148 5.41 11.47 15.24
CA PRO A 148 4.52 12.40 14.56
C PRO A 148 4.00 11.85 13.24
N ILE A 149 4.87 11.23 12.44
CA ILE A 149 4.50 10.63 11.15
C ILE A 149 3.51 9.48 11.36
N LYS A 150 3.77 8.59 12.33
CA LYS A 150 2.85 7.52 12.72
C LYS A 150 1.47 8.09 13.10
N THR A 151 1.42 9.15 13.90
CA THR A 151 0.16 9.79 14.31
C THR A 151 -0.60 10.37 13.11
N VAL A 152 0.10 11.09 12.23
CA VAL A 152 -0.49 11.60 10.98
C VAL A 152 -1.04 10.47 10.11
N CYS A 153 -0.32 9.35 10.01
CA CYS A 153 -0.77 8.17 9.28
C CYS A 153 -2.11 7.64 9.82
N TRP A 154 -2.26 7.52 11.15
CA TRP A 154 -3.51 7.06 11.75
C TRP A 154 -4.67 8.03 11.54
N ILE A 155 -4.42 9.33 11.69
CA ILE A 155 -5.43 10.37 11.45
C ILE A 155 -5.86 10.36 9.99
N ALA A 156 -4.91 10.39 9.06
CA ALA A 156 -5.17 10.34 7.62
C ALA A 156 -5.92 9.07 7.22
N ALA A 157 -5.52 7.91 7.77
CA ALA A 157 -6.22 6.65 7.54
C ALA A 157 -7.69 6.73 7.95
N GLY A 158 -7.98 7.28 9.14
CA GLY A 158 -9.35 7.48 9.62
C GLY A 158 -10.16 8.42 8.73
N LEU A 159 -9.59 9.56 8.33
CA LEU A 159 -10.24 10.55 7.46
C LEU A 159 -10.55 9.96 6.08
N TYR A 160 -9.56 9.32 5.44
CA TYR A 160 -9.75 8.71 4.13
C TYR A 160 -10.73 7.53 4.17
N ALA A 161 -10.70 6.71 5.22
CA ALA A 161 -11.67 5.63 5.41
C ALA A 161 -13.09 6.18 5.57
N ALA A 162 -13.28 7.26 6.32
CA ALA A 162 -14.57 7.90 6.47
C ALA A 162 -15.14 8.39 5.13
N VAL A 163 -14.30 9.01 4.29
CA VAL A 163 -14.68 9.43 2.93
C VAL A 163 -15.05 8.21 2.09
N ALA A 164 -14.23 7.16 2.07
CA ALA A 164 -14.50 5.94 1.31
C ALA A 164 -15.83 5.29 1.71
N ILE A 165 -16.12 5.20 3.02
CA ILE A 165 -17.37 4.62 3.54
C ILE A 165 -18.59 5.51 3.24
N ALA A 166 -18.45 6.83 3.35
CA ALA A 166 -19.54 7.76 3.02
C ALA A 166 -19.95 7.64 1.54
N HIS A 167 -18.96 7.52 0.65
CA HIS A 167 -19.20 7.28 -0.77
C HIS A 167 -19.79 5.89 -1.05
N ARG A 168 -19.51 4.88 -0.23
CA ARG A 168 -20.15 3.54 -0.32
C ARG A 168 -21.64 3.55 0.07
N ARG A 169 -22.03 4.28 1.12
CA ARG A 169 -23.37 4.14 1.75
C ARG A 169 -24.55 4.63 0.90
N GLN A 170 -24.38 5.65 0.07
CA GLN A 170 -25.52 6.19 -0.69
C GLN A 170 -25.75 5.49 -2.04
N SER A 171 -24.94 4.47 -2.39
CA SER A 171 -25.08 3.69 -3.63
C SER A 171 -26.04 2.50 -3.51
N ARG A 172 -26.77 2.34 -2.38
CA ARG A 172 -27.87 1.36 -2.33
C ARG A 172 -28.99 1.86 -3.25
N PRO A 173 -29.36 1.11 -4.31
CA PRO A 173 -30.56 1.44 -5.06
C PRO A 173 -31.74 1.28 -4.11
N VAL A 174 -32.52 2.35 -3.94
CA VAL A 174 -33.89 2.22 -3.47
C VAL A 174 -34.56 1.32 -4.50
N ALA A 175 -34.97 0.11 -4.08
CA ALA A 175 -35.72 -0.78 -4.96
C ALA A 175 -36.89 0.02 -5.56
N PRO A 176 -37.09 0.01 -6.89
CA PRO A 176 -38.26 0.64 -7.45
C PRO A 176 -39.47 -0.02 -6.79
N LEU A 177 -40.29 0.79 -6.12
CA LEU A 177 -41.59 0.38 -5.61
C LEU A 177 -42.31 -0.26 -6.79
N GLY A 178 -42.39 -1.59 -6.75
CA GLY A 178 -42.97 -2.38 -7.82
C GLY A 178 -44.34 -1.81 -8.13
N GLU A 179 -44.52 -1.40 -9.38
CA GLU A 179 -45.80 -1.25 -10.02
C GLU A 179 -46.66 -2.47 -9.68
N ARG A 180 -47.57 -2.31 -8.71
CA ARG A 180 -48.70 -3.21 -8.57
C ARG A 180 -49.63 -2.92 -9.74
N SER A 181 -49.31 -3.53 -10.87
CA SER A 181 -50.22 -4.18 -11.81
C SER A 181 -51.70 -3.88 -11.52
N VAL A 182 -52.24 -2.91 -12.25
CA VAL A 182 -53.67 -2.85 -12.56
C VAL A 182 -54.05 -4.17 -13.23
N LYS A 183 -54.76 -5.04 -12.50
CA LYS A 183 -55.56 -6.10 -13.11
C LYS A 183 -57.00 -5.61 -13.15
N ARG A 184 -57.49 -5.43 -14.39
CA ARG A 184 -58.91 -5.40 -14.72
C ARG A 184 -59.55 -6.74 -14.40
#